data_AF-A0A8B7N199-F1
#
_entry.id   AF-A0A8B7N199-F1
#
_cell.length_a   1.000
_cell.length_b   1.000
_cell.length_c   1.000
_cell.angle_alpha   90.00
_cell.angle_beta   90.00
_cell.angle_gamma   90.00
#
_symmetry.space_group_name_H-M   'P 1'
#
loop_
_entity.id
_entity.type
_entity.pdbx_description
1 polymer ?
#
loop_
_entity_poly.entity_id
_entity_poly.type
_entity_poly.pdbx_seq_one_letter_code
_entity_poly.pdbx_strand_id
1 'polypeptide(L)'
;MKFCFVALLDSLSREAEPNSTFGKLYRNVGSWGNDYINASEKIVSGQFAYVGIKSAMYGVMDTVFAKTRTCPLIIKDNFLPTWLTVGFRKNSPYTAPFNKQVMRLRESGILNMFEKKMRTAMICWSVTNEKQSLRPLELKDFYGVFLLYFGGLGLATISFIVELSFRSWKQDSRSS
;
A
#
# COMPACT_ATOMS: atom_id res chain seq x y z
N MET A 1 -1.95 32.62 -9.53
CA MET A 1 -2.36 31.78 -8.38
C MET A 1 -1.22 30.81 -8.12
N LYS A 2 -0.20 31.18 -7.31
CA LYS A 2 0.90 30.26 -6.99
C LYS A 2 0.35 29.19 -6.03
N PHE A 3 0.51 27.92 -6.37
CA PHE A 3 0.07 26.80 -5.55
C PHE A 3 0.74 26.88 -4.17
N CYS A 4 -0.01 27.35 -3.17
CA CYS A 4 0.44 27.49 -1.78
C CYS A 4 0.96 26.16 -1.21
N PHE A 5 0.47 25.04 -1.74
CA PHE A 5 0.81 23.70 -1.29
C PHE A 5 2.26 23.30 -1.49
N VAL A 6 2.88 23.63 -2.63
CA VAL A 6 4.28 23.26 -2.91
C VAL A 6 5.24 24.06 -2.02
N ALA A 7 4.95 25.35 -1.81
CA ALA A 7 5.72 26.20 -0.92
C ALA A 7 5.59 25.77 0.55
N LEU A 8 4.40 25.33 0.97
CA LEU A 8 4.15 24.80 2.31
C LEU A 8 4.90 23.48 2.56
N LEU A 9 4.92 22.57 1.58
CA LEU A 9 5.67 21.32 1.72
C LEU A 9 7.18 21.56 1.79
N ASP A 10 7.69 22.55 1.04
CA ASP A 10 9.11 22.92 1.11
C ASP A 10 9.48 23.59 2.44
N SER A 11 8.60 24.40 3.02
CA SER A 11 8.84 24.97 4.35
C SER A 11 8.79 23.90 5.44
N LEU A 12 7.79 23.01 5.38
CA LEU A 12 7.65 21.92 6.35
C LEU A 12 8.80 20.90 6.27
N SER A 13 9.38 20.67 5.08
CA SER A 13 10.53 19.77 4.94
C SER A 13 11.83 20.36 5.46
N ARG A 14 12.01 21.67 5.33
CA ARG A 14 13.14 22.39 5.93
C ARG A 14 13.09 22.40 7.46
N GLU A 15 11.89 22.46 8.01
CA GLU A 15 11.65 22.45 9.46
C GLU A 15 11.61 21.04 10.08
N ALA A 16 11.46 20.00 9.26
CA ALA A 16 11.36 18.63 9.76
C ALA A 16 12.70 18.08 10.27
N GLU A 17 12.66 17.38 11.41
CA GLU A 17 13.82 16.67 11.93
C GLU A 17 14.37 15.68 10.88
N PRO A 18 15.69 15.66 10.65
CA PRO A 18 16.31 14.87 9.58
C PRO A 18 16.12 13.36 9.77
N ASN A 19 15.88 12.91 11.01
CA ASN A 19 15.65 11.50 11.35
C ASN A 19 14.16 11.11 11.31
N SER A 20 13.26 12.07 11.17
CA SER A 20 11.82 11.79 11.03
C SER A 20 11.53 11.06 9.71
N THR A 21 10.45 10.29 9.68
CA THR A 21 10.00 9.57 8.48
C THR A 21 9.82 10.52 7.29
N PHE A 22 9.27 11.71 7.55
CA PHE A 22 9.06 12.74 6.53
C PHE A 22 10.40 13.35 6.04
N GLY A 23 11.34 13.64 6.94
CA GLY A 23 12.67 14.15 6.57
C GLY A 23 13.47 13.17 5.72
N LYS A 24 13.43 11.88 6.06
CA LYS A 24 14.04 10.80 5.25
C LYS A 24 13.37 10.66 3.89
N LEU A 25 12.04 10.71 3.85
CA LEU A 25 11.27 10.63 2.62
C LEU A 25 11.64 11.77 1.68
N TYR A 26 11.59 13.02 2.17
CA TYR A 26 11.85 14.22 1.37
C TYR A 26 13.23 14.20 0.69
N ARG A 27 14.27 13.73 1.39
CA ARG A 27 15.65 13.63 0.85
C ARG A 27 15.83 12.51 -0.17
N ASN A 28 15.02 11.45 -0.07
CA ASN A 28 15.11 10.27 -0.93
C ASN A 28 14.03 10.26 -2.03
N VAL A 29 13.35 11.38 -2.28
CA VAL A 29 12.39 11.49 -3.39
C VAL A 29 13.15 11.51 -4.72
N GLY A 30 12.87 10.53 -5.59
CA GLY A 30 13.53 10.42 -6.90
C GLY A 30 13.17 11.53 -7.88
N SER A 31 11.98 12.14 -7.77
CA SER A 31 11.58 13.28 -8.60
C SER A 31 10.36 14.01 -8.02
N TRP A 32 10.43 15.34 -7.97
CA TRP A 32 9.28 16.21 -7.75
C TRP A 32 8.67 16.57 -9.10
N GLY A 33 7.88 15.64 -9.66
CA GLY A 33 7.17 15.86 -10.92
C GLY A 33 5.78 16.43 -10.70
N ASN A 34 5.43 17.49 -11.41
CA ASN A 34 4.05 18.01 -11.43
C ASN A 34 3.18 17.35 -12.53
N ASP A 35 3.77 16.44 -13.31
CA ASP A 35 3.10 15.74 -14.41
C ASP A 35 2.31 14.55 -13.90
N TYR A 36 1.05 14.82 -13.55
CA TYR A 36 0.09 13.83 -13.05
C TYR A 36 -0.04 12.60 -13.96
N ILE A 37 -0.07 12.79 -15.28
CA ILE A 37 -0.25 11.70 -16.26
C ILE A 37 0.96 10.76 -16.25
N ASN A 38 2.16 11.32 -16.39
CA ASN A 38 3.40 10.55 -16.38
C ASN A 38 3.62 9.85 -15.02
N ALA A 39 3.28 10.53 -13.92
CA ALA A 39 3.30 9.94 -12.60
C ALA A 39 2.35 8.73 -12.49
N SER A 40 1.12 8.85 -13.02
CA SER A 40 0.14 7.75 -12.97
C SER A 40 0.62 6.50 -13.71
N GLU A 41 1.24 6.65 -14.88
CA GLU A 41 1.78 5.51 -15.64
C GLU A 41 2.95 4.84 -14.93
N LYS A 42 3.85 5.62 -14.33
CA LYS A 42 4.97 5.10 -13.53
C LYS A 42 4.50 4.37 -12.28
N ILE A 43 3.46 4.85 -11.61
CA ILE A 43 2.88 4.17 -10.44
C ILE A 43 2.22 2.85 -10.86
N VAL A 44 1.47 2.85 -11.97
CA VAL A 44 0.82 1.63 -12.50
C VAL A 44 1.84 0.59 -12.96
N SER A 45 3.02 1.01 -13.45
CA SER A 45 4.12 0.10 -13.80
C SER A 45 4.69 -0.68 -12.60
N GLY A 46 4.36 -0.28 -11.37
CA GLY A 46 4.82 -0.93 -10.14
C GLY A 46 6.24 -0.57 -9.71
N GLN A 47 6.94 0.29 -10.48
CA GLN A 47 8.33 0.66 -10.20
C GLN A 47 8.48 1.79 -9.17
N PHE A 48 7.42 2.57 -8.93
CA PHE A 48 7.49 3.76 -8.09
C PHE A 48 6.31 3.84 -7.12
N ALA A 49 6.60 4.33 -5.91
CA ALA A 49 5.59 4.77 -4.95
C ALA A 49 5.40 6.29 -5.06
N TYR A 50 4.16 6.75 -4.89
CA TYR A 50 3.82 8.18 -4.93
C TYR A 50 3.30 8.65 -3.58
N VAL A 51 3.76 9.83 -3.17
CA VAL A 51 3.31 10.51 -1.96
C VAL A 51 2.70 11.83 -2.37
N GLY A 52 1.45 12.05 -1.97
CA GLY A 52 0.71 13.25 -2.33
C GLY A 52 -0.58 13.38 -1.52
N ILE A 53 -1.44 14.29 -1.98
CA ILE A 53 -2.72 14.54 -1.32
C ILE A 53 -3.64 13.34 -1.53
N LYS A 54 -4.17 12.80 -0.43
CA LYS A 54 -5.05 11.62 -0.42
C LYS A 54 -6.20 11.72 -1.42
N SER A 55 -6.85 12.88 -1.52
CA SER A 55 -7.96 13.10 -2.47
C SER A 55 -7.53 12.97 -3.92
N ALA A 56 -6.35 13.47 -4.28
CA ALA A 56 -5.80 13.33 -5.63
C ALA A 56 -5.46 11.86 -5.93
N MET A 57 -4.93 11.11 -4.95
CA MET A 57 -4.62 9.68 -5.10
C MET A 57 -5.88 8.84 -5.35
N TYR A 58 -6.99 9.15 -4.67
CA TYR A 58 -8.28 8.50 -4.97
C TYR A 58 -8.73 8.78 -6.41
N GLY A 59 -8.54 10.01 -6.90
CA GLY A 59 -8.78 10.34 -8.31
C GLY A 59 -7.93 9.50 -9.27
N VAL A 60 -6.65 9.26 -8.96
CA VAL A 60 -5.78 8.36 -9.76
C VAL A 60 -6.37 6.95 -9.76
N MET A 61 -6.70 6.40 -8.60
CA MET A 61 -7.30 5.06 -8.49
C MET A 61 -8.56 4.93 -9.35
N ASP A 62 -9.44 5.93 -9.32
CA ASP A 62 -10.66 5.95 -10.14
C ASP A 62 -10.34 5.94 -11.64
N THR A 63 -9.38 6.74 -12.09
CA THR A 63 -8.98 6.75 -13.50
C THR A 63 -8.35 5.42 -13.95
N VAL A 64 -7.55 4.78 -13.09
CA VAL A 64 -6.93 3.48 -13.37
C VAL A 64 -7.99 2.38 -13.38
N PHE A 65 -8.94 2.43 -12.46
CA PHE A 65 -10.06 1.50 -12.42
C PHE A 65 -10.96 1.64 -13.65
N ALA A 66 -11.26 2.88 -14.06
CA ALA A 66 -12.06 3.12 -15.27
C ALA A 66 -11.41 2.54 -16.53
N LYS A 67 -10.08 2.58 -16.64
CA LYS A 67 -9.32 2.06 -17.77
C LYS A 67 -9.12 0.54 -17.74
N THR A 68 -8.72 0.00 -16.60
CA THR A 68 -8.26 -1.40 -16.49
C THR A 68 -9.29 -2.34 -15.87
N ARG A 69 -10.33 -1.81 -15.22
CA ARG A 69 -11.30 -2.55 -14.38
C ARG A 69 -10.66 -3.37 -13.25
N THR A 70 -9.39 -3.10 -12.92
CA THR A 70 -8.65 -3.75 -11.84
C THR A 70 -8.18 -2.72 -10.81
N CYS A 71 -7.85 -3.20 -9.61
CA CYS A 71 -7.42 -2.38 -8.48
C CYS A 71 -5.97 -2.70 -8.08
N PRO A 72 -4.97 -2.32 -8.90
CA PRO A 72 -3.56 -2.63 -8.60
C PRO A 72 -2.96 -1.68 -7.55
N LEU A 73 -3.61 -0.55 -7.27
CA LEU A 73 -3.09 0.50 -6.40
C LEU A 73 -3.64 0.37 -4.98
N ILE A 74 -2.76 0.54 -4.00
CA ILE A 74 -3.10 0.54 -2.57
C ILE A 74 -2.63 1.86 -1.97
N ILE A 75 -3.54 2.59 -1.32
CA ILE A 75 -3.21 3.80 -0.58
C ILE A 75 -2.97 3.41 0.88
N LYS A 76 -1.76 3.65 1.37
CA LYS A 76 -1.38 3.45 2.78
C LYS A 76 -1.64 4.73 3.60
N ASP A 77 -1.57 4.61 4.91
CA ASP A 77 -1.98 5.61 5.90
C ASP A 77 -1.43 7.03 5.68
N ASN A 78 -2.15 7.99 6.27
CA ASN A 78 -1.82 9.40 6.19
C ASN A 78 -0.58 9.72 7.05
N PHE A 79 0.48 10.22 6.42
CA PHE A 79 1.68 10.70 7.14
C PHE A 79 1.50 12.08 7.76
N LEU A 80 0.69 12.94 7.13
CA LEU A 80 0.46 14.31 7.55
C LEU A 80 -1.04 14.63 7.50
N PRO A 81 -1.62 15.21 8.56
CA PRO A 81 -2.97 15.76 8.49
C PRO A 81 -2.96 16.99 7.58
N THR A 82 -3.48 16.84 6.36
CA THR A 82 -3.58 17.94 5.39
C THR A 82 -4.99 18.50 5.35
N TRP A 83 -5.09 19.82 5.43
CA TRP A 83 -6.34 20.57 5.32
C TRP A 83 -6.39 21.26 3.95
N LEU A 84 -7.54 21.23 3.29
CA LEU A 84 -7.78 22.04 2.10
C LEU A 84 -8.39 23.38 2.55
N THR A 85 -7.70 24.48 2.27
CA THR A 85 -8.14 25.83 2.64
C THR A 85 -8.24 26.73 1.43
N VAL A 86 -9.26 27.59 1.39
CA VAL A 86 -9.38 28.64 0.38
C VAL A 86 -8.66 29.89 0.87
N GLY A 87 -7.65 30.32 0.13
CA GLY A 87 -6.90 31.54 0.44
C GLY A 87 -7.59 32.78 -0.10
N PHE A 88 -7.87 33.75 0.78
CA PHE A 88 -8.36 35.08 0.41
C PHE A 88 -7.23 36.11 0.51
N ARG A 89 -7.39 37.27 -0.16
CA ARG A 89 -6.49 38.41 0.02
C ARG A 89 -6.55 38.89 1.49
N LYS A 90 -5.42 39.36 2.02
CA LYS A 90 -5.33 39.91 3.39
C LYS A 90 -6.39 41.00 3.58
N ASN A 91 -7.13 40.94 4.70
CA ASN A 91 -8.25 41.84 5.05
C ASN A 91 -9.44 41.83 4.06
N SER A 92 -9.67 40.72 3.36
CA SER A 92 -10.87 40.58 2.52
C SER A 92 -12.14 40.59 3.39
N PRO A 93 -13.16 41.40 3.04
CA PRO A 93 -14.45 41.40 3.75
C PRO A 93 -15.22 40.08 3.57
N TYR A 94 -14.82 39.26 2.59
CA TYR A 94 -15.49 38.00 2.27
C TYR A 94 -15.03 36.81 3.13
N THR A 95 -13.92 36.92 3.86
CA THR A 95 -13.37 35.79 4.63
C THR A 95 -14.31 35.35 5.76
N ALA A 96 -14.83 36.30 6.54
CA ALA A 96 -15.75 36.01 7.64
C ALA A 96 -17.08 35.38 7.18
N PRO A 97 -17.83 35.96 6.21
CA PRO A 97 -19.06 35.35 5.74
C PRO A 97 -18.82 34.00 5.06
N PHE A 98 -17.73 33.83 4.30
CA PHE A 98 -17.40 32.56 3.67
C PHE A 98 -17.15 31.45 4.70
N ASN A 99 -16.33 31.72 5.72
CA ASN A 99 -16.06 30.76 6.79
C ASN A 99 -17.34 30.33 7.50
N LYS A 100 -18.28 31.26 7.75
CA LYS A 100 -19.58 30.96 8.35
C LYS A 100 -20.40 29.99 7.49
N GLN A 101 -20.42 30.17 6.18
CA GLN A 101 -21.16 29.26 5.29
C GLN A 101 -20.49 27.88 5.19
N VAL A 102 -19.15 27.83 5.13
CA VAL A 102 -18.42 26.56 5.13
C VAL A 102 -18.69 25.76 6.41
N MET A 103 -18.74 26.43 7.57
CA MET A 103 -19.09 25.78 8.83
C MET A 103 -20.51 25.20 8.80
N ARG A 104 -21.51 25.96 8.30
CA ARG A 104 -22.88 25.45 8.12
C ARG A 104 -22.98 24.26 7.17
N LEU A 105 -22.20 24.26 6.08
CA LEU A 105 -22.13 23.13 5.15
C LEU A 105 -21.50 21.88 5.79
N ARG A 106 -20.57 22.09 6.73
CA ARG A 106 -19.98 21.00 7.52
C ARG A 106 -20.95 20.45 8.54
N GLU A 107 -21.61 21.33 9.30
CA GLU A 107 -22.59 20.98 10.34
C GLU A 107 -23.82 20.28 9.78
N SER A 108 -24.28 20.71 8.59
CA SER A 108 -25.39 20.04 7.89
C SER A 108 -25.02 18.67 7.29
N GLY A 109 -23.74 18.29 7.31
CA GLY A 109 -23.26 17.02 6.73
C GLY A 109 -23.23 16.99 5.20
N ILE A 110 -23.56 18.10 4.52
CA ILE A 110 -23.54 18.20 3.05
C ILE A 110 -22.13 17.89 2.52
N LEU A 111 -21.08 18.38 3.20
CA LEU A 111 -19.71 18.06 2.82
C LEU A 111 -19.41 16.56 2.88
N ASN A 112 -19.90 15.86 3.91
CA ASN A 112 -19.74 14.40 4.04
C ASN A 112 -20.50 13.65 2.95
N MET A 113 -21.69 14.14 2.57
CA MET A 113 -22.46 13.55 1.46
C MET A 113 -21.74 13.73 0.12
N PHE A 114 -21.20 14.92 -0.14
CA PHE A 114 -20.41 15.18 -1.34
C PHE A 114 -19.16 14.31 -1.40
N GLU A 115 -18.46 14.15 -0.28
CA GLU A 115 -17.28 13.28 -0.20
C GLU A 115 -17.64 11.82 -0.52
N LYS A 116 -18.74 11.29 0.03
CA LYS A 116 -19.23 9.95 -0.28
C LYS A 116 -19.62 9.81 -1.75
N LYS A 117 -20.28 10.81 -2.32
CA LYS A 117 -20.75 10.78 -3.72
C LYS A 117 -19.59 10.87 -4.72
N MET A 118 -18.56 11.63 -4.41
CA MET A 118 -17.38 11.80 -5.28
C MET A 118 -16.38 10.65 -5.16
N ARG A 119 -16.40 9.87 -4.07
CA ARG A 119 -15.54 8.68 -3.91
C ARG A 119 -16.16 7.46 -4.61
N THR A 120 -16.15 7.44 -5.93
CA THR A 120 -16.44 6.21 -6.71
C THR A 120 -15.35 5.14 -6.48
N ALA A 121 -14.16 5.54 -6.00
CA ALA A 121 -13.04 4.67 -5.62
C ALA A 121 -13.34 3.64 -4.53
N MET A 122 -14.53 3.71 -3.92
CA MET A 122 -15.00 2.74 -2.93
C MET A 122 -15.03 1.31 -3.48
N ILE A 123 -15.19 1.12 -4.79
CA ILE A 123 -15.14 -0.21 -5.43
C ILE A 123 -13.78 -0.88 -5.21
N CYS A 124 -12.68 -0.14 -5.39
CA CYS A 124 -11.36 -0.71 -5.12
C CYS A 124 -11.07 -0.88 -3.63
N TRP A 125 -11.62 0.00 -2.78
CA TRP A 125 -11.46 -0.09 -1.33
C TRP A 125 -12.19 -1.30 -0.73
N SER A 126 -13.39 -1.65 -1.21
CA SER A 126 -14.10 -2.84 -0.71
C SER A 126 -13.39 -4.13 -1.10
N VAL A 127 -12.87 -4.20 -2.34
CA VAL A 127 -12.13 -5.36 -2.85
C VAL A 127 -10.78 -5.55 -2.15
N THR A 128 -10.10 -4.48 -1.73
CA THR A 128 -8.85 -4.60 -0.97
C THR A 128 -9.06 -5.08 0.47
N ASN A 129 -10.17 -4.69 1.11
CA ASN A 129 -10.49 -5.17 2.46
C ASN A 129 -10.97 -6.64 2.44
N GLU A 130 -11.73 -7.06 1.42
CA GLU A 130 -12.10 -8.48 1.26
C GLU A 130 -10.88 -9.36 0.92
N LYS A 131 -9.94 -8.89 0.10
CA LYS A 131 -8.72 -9.65 -0.23
C LYS A 131 -7.67 -9.71 0.88
N GLN A 132 -7.79 -8.90 1.93
CA GLN A 132 -7.00 -9.07 3.15
C GLN A 132 -7.53 -10.20 4.04
N SER A 133 -8.76 -10.65 3.82
CA SER A 133 -9.31 -11.83 4.49
C SER A 133 -8.96 -13.09 3.69
N LEU A 134 -7.81 -13.66 4.01
CA LEU A 134 -7.30 -14.95 3.55
C LEU A 134 -6.87 -14.97 2.07
N ARG A 135 -5.55 -14.93 1.84
CA ARG A 135 -4.99 -15.57 0.64
C ARG A 135 -5.59 -16.99 0.55
N PRO A 136 -6.14 -17.42 -0.59
CA PRO A 136 -6.49 -18.83 -0.75
C PRO A 136 -5.22 -19.62 -0.46
N LEU A 137 -5.30 -20.59 0.46
CA LEU A 137 -4.16 -21.44 0.83
C LEU A 137 -3.57 -22.02 -0.46
N GLU A 138 -2.43 -21.48 -0.89
CA GLU A 138 -1.73 -22.00 -2.05
C GLU A 138 -1.04 -23.29 -1.64
N LEU A 139 -0.97 -24.26 -2.55
CA LEU A 139 -0.25 -25.53 -2.35
C LEU A 139 1.21 -25.34 -1.90
N LYS A 140 1.78 -24.15 -2.15
CA LYS A 140 3.10 -23.73 -1.67
C LYS A 140 3.19 -23.70 -0.14
N ASP A 141 2.13 -23.33 0.57
CA ASP A 141 2.13 -23.28 2.03
C ASP A 141 2.19 -24.70 2.65
N PHE A 142 1.74 -25.73 1.92
CA PHE A 142 1.83 -27.13 2.32
C PHE A 142 3.17 -27.80 1.99
N TYR A 143 4.05 -27.12 1.26
CA TYR A 143 5.35 -27.68 0.84
C TYR A 143 6.20 -28.12 2.03
N GLY A 144 6.15 -27.39 3.14
CA GLY A 144 6.87 -27.77 4.37
C GLY A 144 6.39 -29.10 4.97
N VAL A 145 5.08 -29.36 4.94
CA VAL A 145 4.48 -30.60 5.45
C VAL A 145 4.85 -31.78 4.54
N PHE A 146 4.77 -31.59 3.22
CA PHE A 146 5.19 -32.63 2.27
C PHE A 146 6.68 -32.93 2.37
N LEU A 147 7.53 -31.92 2.56
CA LEU A 147 8.97 -32.10 2.67
C LEU A 147 9.34 -32.86 3.95
N LEU A 148 8.69 -32.55 5.08
CA LEU A 148 8.84 -33.33 6.32
C LEU A 148 8.37 -34.77 6.14
N TYR A 149 7.24 -34.99 5.46
CA TYR A 149 6.70 -36.33 5.23
C TYR A 149 7.61 -37.19 4.35
N PHE A 150 8.01 -36.69 3.18
CA PHE A 150 8.93 -37.42 2.29
C PHE A 150 10.34 -37.54 2.87
N GLY A 151 10.81 -36.54 3.62
CA GLY A 151 12.07 -36.60 4.34
C GLY A 151 12.08 -37.70 5.41
N GLY A 152 11.01 -37.78 6.22
CA GLY A 152 10.85 -38.84 7.22
C GLY A 152 10.74 -40.23 6.60
N LEU A 153 9.99 -40.37 5.51
CA LEU A 153 9.87 -41.63 4.76
C LEU A 153 11.22 -42.07 4.16
N GLY A 154 12.00 -41.12 3.64
CA GLY A 154 13.35 -41.36 3.12
C GLY A 154 14.32 -41.85 4.21
N LEU A 155 14.33 -41.18 5.38
CA LEU A 155 15.19 -41.59 6.49
C LEU A 155 14.82 -42.98 7.03
N ALA A 156 13.52 -43.28 7.15
CA ALA A 156 13.05 -44.58 7.59
C ALA A 156 13.44 -45.71 6.62
N THR A 157 13.29 -45.48 5.31
CA THR A 157 13.68 -46.46 4.29
C THR A 157 15.19 -46.69 4.25
N ILE A 158 16.00 -45.62 4.36
CA ILE A 158 17.46 -45.74 4.44
C ILE A 158 17.88 -46.54 5.69
N SER A 159 17.30 -46.23 6.85
CA SER A 159 17.57 -46.97 8.09
C SER A 159 17.28 -48.46 7.93
N PHE A 160 16.16 -48.81 7.30
CA PHE A 160 15.76 -50.20 7.10
C PHE A 160 16.69 -50.94 6.12
N ILE A 161 17.12 -50.29 5.04
CA ILE A 161 18.06 -50.87 4.07
C ILE A 161 19.44 -51.11 4.71
N VAL A 162 19.92 -50.17 5.52
CA VAL A 162 21.18 -50.31 6.26
C VAL A 162 21.10 -51.52 7.20
N GLU A 163 19.98 -51.67 7.91
CA GLU A 163 19.80 -52.78 8.85
C GLU A 163 19.75 -54.15 8.16
N LEU A 164 19.07 -54.24 7.01
CA LEU A 164 19.04 -55.46 6.20
C LEU A 164 20.41 -55.80 5.61
N SER A 165 21.14 -54.80 5.12
CA SER A 165 22.48 -55.00 4.58
C SER A 165 23.44 -55.50 5.66
N PHE A 166 23.38 -54.94 6.86
CA PHE A 166 24.20 -55.37 8.00
C PHE A 166 23.87 -56.81 8.44
N ARG A 167 22.58 -57.17 8.47
CA ARG A 167 22.15 -58.54 8.80
C ARG A 167 22.60 -59.55 7.75
N SER A 168 22.44 -59.24 6.47
CA SER A 168 22.85 -60.13 5.37
C SER A 168 24.37 -60.33 5.37
N TRP A 169 25.15 -59.28 5.61
CA TRP A 169 26.61 -59.37 5.68
C TRP A 169 27.08 -60.19 6.89
N LYS A 170 26.41 -60.05 8.04
CA LYS A 170 26.69 -60.86 9.23
C LYS A 170 26.33 -62.33 9.04
N GLN A 171 25.31 -62.64 8.24
CA GLN A 171 24.90 -64.02 7.96
C GLN A 171 25.86 -64.70 6.96
N ASP A 172 26.38 -63.97 5.99
CA ASP A 172 27.42 -64.43 5.06
C ASP A 172 28.74 -64.73 5.78
N SER A 173 29.15 -63.87 6.73
CA SER A 173 30.34 -64.10 7.57
C SER A 173 30.25 -65.26 8.57
N ARG A 174 29.08 -65.91 8.70
CA ARG A 174 28.85 -67.07 9.58
C ARG A 174 28.74 -68.39 8.81
N SER A 175 28.74 -68.33 7.48
CA SER A 175 28.58 -69.46 6.56
C SER A 175 29.90 -69.89 5.88
N SER A 176 31.02 -69.24 6.22
CA SER A 176 32.39 -69.63 5.86
C SER A 176 33.22 -69.86 7.11
#